data_AF-A0A3D9L1A0-F1
#
_entry.id   AF-A0A3D9L1A0-F1
#
_cell.length_a   1.000
_cell.length_b   1.000
_cell.length_c   1.000
_cell.angle_alpha   90.00
_cell.angle_beta   90.00
_cell.angle_gamma   90.00
#
_symmetry.space_group_name_H-M   'P 1'
#
loop_
_entity.id
_entity.type
_entity.pdbx_description
1 polymer ?
#
loop_
_entity_poly.entity_id
_entity_poly.type
_entity_poly.pdbx_seq_one_letter_code
_entity_poly.pdbx_strand_id
1 'polypeptide(L)'
;MRIPNYLKRGLIIVFVLFAFYFSRQYIIHLIVTFYEDYSIDGLISEVIGGITTSVIIFIFYIILTPIIEISPKILRYDDGKYRLKIYNSSLFAAYEVRAIFTKVTPIKANNGKRNVEVNDIPTTIAYLEYLPSMYNLESRKNGNTFAIVYTIEEGEDIFSVLSDKKDSSYYRLTISCKNGFTGLRKIKTENYTYKTSVIDKKEFASGATFKRI
;
A
#
# COMPACT_ATOMS: atom_id res chain seq x y z
N MET A 1 2.69 -3.69 -13.54
CA MET A 1 1.69 -3.73 -14.63
C MET A 1 0.45 -2.96 -14.17
N ARG A 2 0.03 -1.88 -14.85
CA ARG A 2 -1.14 -1.07 -14.44
C ARG A 2 -2.40 -1.62 -15.12
N ILE A 3 -3.32 -2.20 -14.34
CA ILE A 3 -4.62 -2.66 -14.85
C ILE A 3 -5.51 -1.43 -15.14
N PRO A 4 -6.09 -1.28 -16.35
CA PRO A 4 -6.95 -0.16 -16.70
C PRO A 4 -8.22 -0.06 -15.82
N ASN A 5 -8.68 1.17 -15.56
CA ASN A 5 -9.81 1.42 -14.65
C ASN A 5 -11.15 0.81 -15.11
N TYR A 6 -11.39 0.73 -16.43
CA TYR A 6 -12.59 0.07 -16.96
C TYR A 6 -12.55 -1.44 -16.72
N LEU A 7 -11.37 -2.05 -16.80
CA LEU A 7 -11.18 -3.47 -16.54
C LEU A 7 -11.47 -3.80 -15.07
N LYS A 8 -11.05 -2.93 -14.13
CA LYS A 8 -11.35 -3.09 -12.69
C LYS A 8 -12.84 -2.98 -12.39
N ARG A 9 -13.56 -2.04 -13.02
CA ARG A 9 -15.01 -1.89 -12.86
C ARG A 9 -15.79 -3.06 -13.46
N GLY A 10 -15.37 -3.54 -14.64
CA GLY A 10 -15.91 -4.75 -15.24
C GLY A 10 -15.70 -5.96 -14.32
N LEU A 11 -14.52 -6.09 -13.71
CA LEU A 11 -14.23 -7.15 -12.75
C LEU A 11 -15.17 -7.10 -11.53
N ILE A 12 -15.46 -5.91 -10.99
CA ILE A 12 -16.38 -5.76 -9.85
C ILE A 12 -17.81 -6.14 -10.24
N ILE A 13 -18.31 -5.72 -11.39
CA ILE A 13 -19.68 -6.04 -11.84
C ILE A 13 -19.82 -7.54 -12.10
N VAL A 14 -18.89 -8.12 -12.86
CA VAL A 14 -18.85 -9.57 -13.12
C VAL A 14 -18.80 -10.34 -11.81
N PHE A 15 -18.03 -9.86 -10.83
CA PHE A 15 -17.91 -10.47 -9.52
C PHE A 15 -19.19 -10.39 -8.67
N VAL A 16 -19.89 -9.25 -8.66
CA VAL A 16 -21.18 -9.12 -7.96
C VAL A 16 -22.22 -10.08 -8.55
N LEU A 17 -22.28 -10.16 -9.88
CA LEU A 17 -23.15 -11.10 -10.57
C LEU A 17 -22.78 -12.56 -10.27
N PHE A 18 -21.48 -12.86 -10.19
CA PHE A 18 -21.00 -14.19 -9.85
C PHE A 18 -21.33 -14.56 -8.39
N ALA A 19 -21.08 -13.68 -7.42
CA ALA A 19 -21.45 -13.92 -6.02
C ALA A 19 -22.96 -14.12 -5.84
N PHE A 20 -23.79 -13.36 -6.56
CA PHE A 20 -25.24 -13.52 -6.55
C PHE A 20 -25.68 -14.85 -7.17
N TYR A 21 -25.04 -15.26 -8.26
CA TYR A 21 -25.29 -16.55 -8.89
C TYR A 21 -24.94 -17.72 -7.95
N PHE A 22 -23.76 -17.68 -7.32
CA PHE A 22 -23.30 -18.76 -6.44
C PHE A 22 -24.06 -18.83 -5.11
N SER A 23 -24.41 -17.69 -4.52
CA SER A 23 -25.28 -17.67 -3.33
C SER A 23 -26.66 -18.27 -3.62
N ARG A 24 -27.23 -17.98 -4.79
CA ARG A 24 -28.47 -18.63 -5.25
C ARG A 24 -28.30 -20.14 -5.42
N GLN A 25 -27.22 -20.60 -6.07
CA GLN A 25 -26.96 -22.03 -6.27
C GLN A 25 -26.76 -22.76 -4.93
N TYR A 26 -26.04 -22.14 -3.99
CA TYR A 26 -25.84 -22.69 -2.65
C TYR A 26 -27.15 -22.83 -1.87
N ILE A 27 -28.04 -21.83 -1.92
CA ILE A 27 -29.36 -21.90 -1.26
C ILE A 27 -30.22 -23.02 -1.87
N ILE A 28 -30.25 -23.12 -3.20
CA ILE A 28 -31.00 -24.20 -3.89
C ILE A 28 -30.43 -25.56 -3.48
N HIS A 29 -29.11 -25.70 -3.46
CA HIS A 29 -28.46 -26.95 -3.08
C HIS A 29 -28.73 -27.31 -1.62
N LEU A 30 -28.65 -26.35 -0.69
CA LEU A 30 -28.96 -26.58 0.72
C LEU A 30 -30.40 -27.07 0.89
N ILE A 31 -31.35 -26.52 0.15
CA ILE A 31 -32.74 -27.00 0.13
C ILE A 31 -32.82 -28.43 -0.41
N VAL A 32 -32.11 -28.76 -1.50
CA VAL A 32 -32.12 -30.11 -2.10
C VAL A 32 -31.45 -31.14 -1.19
N THR A 33 -30.31 -30.83 -0.58
CA THR A 33 -29.60 -31.73 0.35
C THR A 33 -30.39 -32.00 1.64
N PHE A 34 -31.26 -31.07 2.06
CA PHE A 34 -32.20 -31.34 3.15
C PHE A 34 -33.32 -32.31 2.78
N TYR A 35 -33.55 -32.58 1.48
CA TYR A 35 -34.64 -33.39 0.97
C TYR A 35 -34.21 -34.72 0.33
N GLU A 36 -32.95 -34.89 -0.09
CA GLU A 36 -32.46 -36.12 -0.74
C GLU A 36 -31.24 -36.74 -0.03
N ASP A 37 -31.22 -38.08 0.07
CA ASP A 37 -30.08 -38.88 0.55
C ASP A 37 -28.81 -38.51 -0.23
N TYR A 38 -27.71 -38.28 0.50
CA TYR A 38 -26.43 -37.76 0.01
C TYR A 38 -25.91 -38.49 -1.24
N SER A 39 -26.16 -37.90 -2.41
CA SER A 39 -25.63 -38.36 -3.70
C SER A 39 -24.19 -37.85 -3.91
N ILE A 40 -23.41 -38.54 -4.75
CA ILE A 40 -22.05 -38.13 -5.14
C ILE A 40 -22.05 -36.71 -5.74
N ASP A 41 -23.11 -36.35 -6.46
CA ASP A 41 -23.29 -35.02 -7.04
C ASP A 41 -23.40 -33.94 -5.95
N GLY A 42 -24.06 -34.26 -4.84
CA GLY A 42 -24.12 -33.40 -3.66
C GLY A 42 -22.74 -33.12 -3.06
N LEU A 43 -21.91 -34.16 -2.93
CA LEU A 43 -20.55 -34.04 -2.40
C LEU A 43 -19.65 -33.22 -3.33
N ILE A 44 -19.75 -33.43 -4.65
CA ILE A 44 -18.99 -32.63 -5.63
C ILE A 44 -19.38 -31.15 -5.55
N SER A 45 -20.68 -30.87 -5.46
CA SER A 45 -21.19 -29.50 -5.33
C SER A 45 -20.73 -28.82 -4.05
N GLU A 46 -20.74 -29.52 -2.90
CA GLU A 46 -20.21 -29.00 -1.64
C GLU A 46 -18.72 -28.63 -1.74
N VAL A 47 -17.91 -29.50 -2.37
CA VAL A 47 -16.48 -29.25 -2.59
C VAL A 47 -16.27 -28.04 -3.49
N ILE A 48 -17.00 -27.94 -4.61
CA ILE A 48 -16.92 -26.78 -5.52
C ILE A 48 -17.37 -25.49 -4.81
N GLY A 49 -18.43 -25.56 -4.01
CA GLY A 49 -18.94 -24.45 -3.21
C GLY A 49 -17.91 -23.96 -2.18
N GLY A 50 -17.24 -24.88 -1.49
CA GLY A 50 -16.17 -24.58 -0.54
C GLY A 50 -14.96 -23.91 -1.19
N ILE A 51 -14.52 -24.43 -2.35
CA ILE A 51 -13.43 -23.82 -3.14
C ILE A 51 -13.83 -22.42 -3.59
N THR A 52 -15.03 -22.26 -4.14
CA THR A 52 -15.51 -20.97 -4.65
C THR A 52 -15.59 -19.92 -3.54
N THR A 53 -16.15 -20.29 -2.39
CA THR A 53 -16.24 -19.40 -1.21
C THR A 53 -14.85 -18.98 -0.74
N SER A 54 -13.90 -19.92 -0.69
CA SER A 54 -12.51 -19.64 -0.31
C SER A 54 -11.84 -18.66 -1.26
N VAL A 55 -12.02 -18.82 -2.57
CA VAL A 55 -11.50 -17.90 -3.60
C VAL A 55 -12.12 -16.50 -3.43
N ILE A 56 -13.42 -16.42 -3.19
CA ILE A 56 -14.13 -15.16 -2.98
C ILE A 56 -13.58 -14.43 -1.74
N ILE A 57 -13.47 -15.12 -0.60
CA ILE A 57 -12.92 -14.56 0.64
C ILE A 57 -11.48 -14.06 0.40
N PHE A 58 -10.65 -14.82 -0.31
CA PHE A 58 -9.29 -14.43 -0.64
C PHE A 58 -9.25 -13.15 -1.52
N ILE A 59 -10.14 -13.04 -2.49
CA ILE A 59 -10.28 -11.83 -3.32
C ILE A 59 -10.69 -10.63 -2.45
N PHE A 60 -11.68 -10.78 -1.56
CA PHE A 60 -12.08 -9.73 -0.63
C PHE A 60 -10.92 -9.30 0.26
N TYR A 61 -10.16 -10.25 0.79
CA TYR A 61 -8.97 -9.96 1.59
C TYR A 61 -7.96 -9.09 0.82
N ILE A 62 -7.67 -9.42 -0.44
CA ILE A 62 -6.76 -8.62 -1.29
C ILE A 62 -7.33 -7.21 -1.54
N ILE A 63 -8.61 -7.10 -1.87
CA ILE A 63 -9.27 -5.82 -2.18
C ILE A 63 -9.36 -4.90 -0.96
N LEU A 64 -9.62 -5.47 0.22
CA LEU A 64 -9.80 -4.75 1.47
C LEU A 64 -8.46 -4.43 2.15
N THR A 65 -7.38 -5.12 1.80
CA THR A 65 -6.03 -4.79 2.29
C THR A 65 -5.60 -3.42 1.78
N PRO A 66 -5.17 -2.50 2.66
CA PRO A 66 -4.72 -1.19 2.23
C PRO A 66 -3.41 -1.29 1.42
N ILE A 67 -3.32 -0.49 0.38
CA ILE A 67 -2.22 -0.35 -0.55
C ILE A 67 -1.77 1.11 -0.50
N ILE A 68 -0.63 1.35 0.13
CA ILE A 68 0.03 2.65 0.16
C ILE A 68 1.21 2.62 -0.80
N GLU A 69 1.34 3.68 -1.59
CA GLU A 69 2.48 3.89 -2.47
C GLU A 69 3.38 4.98 -1.86
N ILE A 70 4.67 4.70 -1.87
CA ILE A 70 5.71 5.61 -1.40
C ILE A 70 6.49 6.10 -2.62
N SER A 71 6.81 7.39 -2.67
CA SER A 71 7.63 7.95 -3.73
C SER A 71 9.00 7.27 -3.75
N PRO A 72 9.47 6.76 -4.90
CA PRO A 72 10.81 6.20 -5.02
C PRO A 72 11.90 7.28 -4.96
N LYS A 73 11.51 8.56 -4.96
CA LYS A 73 12.40 9.71 -4.88
C LYS A 73 12.10 10.59 -3.66
N ILE A 74 13.16 11.17 -3.11
CA ILE A 74 13.15 12.21 -2.10
C ILE A 74 13.33 13.54 -2.81
N LEU A 75 12.47 14.51 -2.52
CA LEU A 75 12.56 15.85 -3.09
C LEU A 75 13.40 16.75 -2.19
N ARG A 76 14.43 17.38 -2.72
CA ARG A 76 15.19 18.44 -2.05
C ARG A 76 14.61 19.80 -2.45
N TYR A 77 14.26 20.61 -1.47
CA TYR A 77 13.79 21.99 -1.69
C TYR A 77 14.91 23.01 -1.47
N ASP A 78 14.69 24.20 -2.02
CA ASP A 78 15.61 25.34 -1.92
C ASP A 78 15.79 25.83 -0.46
N ASP A 79 14.85 25.49 0.42
CA ASP A 79 14.89 25.77 1.87
C ASP A 79 15.79 24.79 2.66
N GLY A 80 16.51 23.91 1.97
CA GLY A 80 17.35 22.88 2.58
C GLY A 80 16.57 21.67 3.12
N LYS A 81 15.23 21.68 3.01
CA LYS A 81 14.39 20.61 3.54
C LYS A 81 14.17 19.51 2.51
N TYR A 82 13.99 18.31 3.03
CA TYR A 82 13.70 17.12 2.24
C TYR A 82 12.24 16.73 2.40
N ARG A 83 11.61 16.36 1.29
CA ARG A 83 10.19 16.07 1.21
C ARG A 83 9.94 14.69 0.59
N LEU A 84 9.15 13.89 1.29
CA LEU A 84 8.75 12.54 0.88
C LEU A 84 7.26 12.51 0.62
N LYS A 85 6.85 11.82 -0.44
CA LYS A 85 5.45 11.76 -0.85
C LYS A 85 4.90 10.37 -0.75
N ILE A 86 3.71 10.26 -0.17
CA ILE A 86 2.92 9.03 -0.15
C ILE A 86 1.52 9.30 -0.67
N TYR A 87 0.87 8.28 -1.21
CA TYR A 87 -0.57 8.31 -1.48
C TYR A 87 -1.19 6.93 -1.29
N ASN A 88 -2.50 6.91 -1.03
CA ASN A 88 -3.26 5.68 -0.90
C ASN A 88 -3.81 5.23 -2.25
N SER A 89 -3.32 4.08 -2.73
CA SER A 89 -3.73 3.46 -4.00
C SER A 89 -4.79 2.36 -3.83
N SER A 90 -5.29 2.16 -2.61
CA SER A 90 -6.41 1.24 -2.32
C SER A 90 -7.73 1.79 -2.87
N LEU A 91 -8.73 0.92 -3.00
CA LEU A 91 -10.10 1.32 -3.31
C LEU A 91 -10.77 2.08 -2.15
N PHE A 92 -10.36 1.78 -0.92
CA PHE A 92 -10.91 2.38 0.30
C PHE A 92 -9.90 3.33 0.96
N ALA A 93 -10.39 4.20 1.85
CA ALA A 93 -9.53 5.03 2.66
C ALA A 93 -8.68 4.20 3.63
N ALA A 94 -7.49 4.69 3.92
CA ALA A 94 -6.59 4.12 4.91
C ALA A 94 -6.68 4.96 6.20
N TYR A 95 -6.56 4.30 7.34
CA TYR A 95 -6.68 4.89 8.66
C TYR A 95 -5.44 4.58 9.50
N GLU A 96 -5.23 5.39 10.54
CA GLU A 96 -4.09 5.29 11.45
C GLU A 96 -2.75 5.17 10.70
N VAL A 97 -2.56 6.03 9.71
CA VAL A 97 -1.35 6.05 8.89
C VAL A 97 -0.19 6.60 9.72
N ARG A 98 0.74 5.72 10.08
CA ARG A 98 1.98 6.08 10.79
C ARG A 98 3.14 6.04 9.80
N ALA A 99 3.94 7.10 9.80
CA ALA A 99 5.16 7.20 9.04
C ALA A 99 6.36 7.22 9.99
N ILE A 100 7.34 6.36 9.72
CA ILE A 100 8.61 6.32 10.44
C ILE A 100 9.71 6.42 9.39
N PHE A 101 10.52 7.46 9.49
CA PHE A 101 11.69 7.66 8.65
C PHE A 101 12.93 7.34 9.47
N THR A 102 13.78 6.43 9.00
CA THR A 102 14.95 5.97 9.74
C THR A 102 16.20 5.98 8.89
N LYS A 103 17.35 6.24 9.53
CA LYS A 103 18.68 6.01 8.98
C LYS A 103 19.14 4.64 9.42
N VAL A 104 19.56 3.83 8.47
CA VAL A 104 20.09 2.49 8.73
C VAL A 104 21.58 2.48 8.39
N THR A 105 22.41 2.27 9.40
CA THR A 105 23.87 2.26 9.27
C THR A 105 24.41 0.85 9.51
N PRO A 106 25.11 0.23 8.54
CA PRO A 106 25.72 -1.07 8.75
C PRO A 106 26.89 -0.95 9.74
N ILE A 107 26.90 -1.81 10.75
CA ILE A 107 27.97 -1.91 11.75
C ILE A 107 28.56 -3.32 11.75
N LYS A 108 29.86 -3.43 12.03
CA LYS A 108 30.51 -4.73 12.26
C LYS A 108 30.34 -5.10 13.73
N ALA A 109 29.69 -6.23 14.01
CA ALA A 109 29.62 -6.77 15.36
C ALA A 109 30.93 -7.46 15.74
N ASN A 110 31.19 -7.59 17.05
CA ASN A 110 32.42 -8.17 17.62
C ASN A 110 32.75 -9.60 17.15
N ASN A 111 31.80 -10.31 16.55
CA ASN A 111 31.96 -11.68 16.03
C ASN A 111 32.09 -11.73 14.49
N GLY A 112 32.38 -10.61 13.83
CA GLY A 112 32.49 -10.54 12.37
C GLY A 112 31.15 -10.60 11.62
N LYS A 113 30.01 -10.72 12.33
CA LYS A 113 28.67 -10.63 11.72
C LYS A 113 28.35 -9.17 11.38
N ARG A 114 27.69 -8.95 10.24
CA ARG A 114 27.10 -7.65 9.91
C ARG A 114 25.86 -7.44 10.76
N ASN A 115 25.79 -6.31 11.46
CA ASN A 115 24.59 -5.85 12.14
C ASN A 115 24.21 -4.46 11.59
N VAL A 116 23.06 -3.94 11.99
CA VAL A 116 22.61 -2.60 11.60
C VAL A 116 22.23 -1.79 12.83
N GLU A 117 22.64 -0.53 12.82
CA GLU A 117 22.14 0.50 13.71
C GLU A 117 20.99 1.21 13.01
N VAL A 118 19.89 1.45 13.72
CA VAL A 118 18.70 2.11 13.18
C VAL A 118 18.42 3.34 14.04
N ASN A 119 18.47 4.50 13.40
CA ASN A 119 18.24 5.79 14.05
C ASN A 119 16.98 6.42 13.47
N ASP A 120 16.00 6.72 14.32
CA ASP A 120 14.76 7.39 13.92
C ASP A 120 15.01 8.87 13.64
N ILE A 121 14.46 9.36 12.53
CA ILE A 121 14.62 10.73 12.07
C ILE A 121 13.30 11.46 12.25
N PRO A 122 13.29 12.58 12.97
CA PRO A 122 12.08 13.39 13.14
C PRO A 122 11.50 13.82 11.81
N THR A 123 10.17 13.70 11.69
CA THR A 123 9.41 14.21 10.55
C THR A 123 8.25 15.06 11.07
N THR A 124 7.93 16.11 10.31
CA THR A 124 6.84 17.05 10.63
C THR A 124 5.48 16.41 10.89
N ILE A 125 5.21 15.25 10.29
CA ILE A 125 3.97 14.51 10.48
C ILE A 125 4.35 13.04 10.72
N ALA A 126 4.27 12.54 11.94
CA ALA A 126 4.52 11.12 12.20
C ALA A 126 3.24 10.26 12.07
N TYR A 127 2.08 10.88 12.26
CA TYR A 127 0.79 10.21 12.34
C TYR A 127 -0.29 10.99 11.59
N LEU A 128 -1.16 10.25 10.92
CA LEU A 128 -2.34 10.76 10.26
C LEU A 128 -3.50 9.79 10.49
N GLU A 129 -4.62 10.31 10.97
CA GLU A 129 -5.79 9.51 11.26
C GLU A 129 -6.45 8.94 9.99
N TYR A 130 -6.48 9.73 8.90
CA TYR A 130 -7.23 9.43 7.70
C TYR A 130 -6.49 9.81 6.41
N LEU A 131 -6.27 8.84 5.52
CA LEU A 131 -5.72 9.04 4.17
C LEU A 131 -6.72 8.59 3.09
N PRO A 132 -7.34 9.52 2.35
CA PRO A 132 -8.34 9.19 1.35
C PRO A 132 -7.77 8.37 0.20
N SER A 133 -8.61 7.53 -0.40
CA SER A 133 -8.27 6.78 -1.61
C SER A 133 -8.05 7.72 -2.81
N MET A 134 -7.05 7.42 -3.65
CA MET A 134 -6.84 8.07 -4.95
C MET A 134 -8.00 7.90 -5.95
N TYR A 135 -8.93 6.97 -5.69
CA TYR A 135 -10.12 6.73 -6.50
C TYR A 135 -11.35 7.49 -6.01
N ASN A 136 -11.25 8.24 -4.92
CA ASN A 136 -12.34 9.09 -4.49
C ASN A 136 -12.63 10.15 -5.58
N LEU A 137 -13.86 10.10 -6.10
CA LEU A 137 -14.35 10.89 -7.24
C LEU A 137 -14.41 12.38 -6.91
N GLU A 138 -14.72 12.74 -5.66
CA GLU A 138 -14.79 14.13 -5.23
C GLU A 138 -13.42 14.79 -5.23
N SER A 139 -12.41 14.07 -4.74
CA SER A 139 -11.01 14.49 -4.73
C SER A 139 -10.51 14.79 -6.15
N ARG A 140 -10.89 13.95 -7.11
CA ARG A 140 -10.50 14.12 -8.52
C ARG A 140 -11.21 15.30 -9.18
N LYS A 141 -12.51 15.51 -8.89
CA LYS A 141 -13.28 16.64 -9.40
C LYS A 141 -12.69 17.98 -8.93
N ASN A 142 -12.13 18.00 -7.72
CA ASN A 142 -11.54 19.21 -7.14
C ASN A 142 -10.05 19.39 -7.49
N GLY A 143 -9.46 18.55 -8.34
CA GLY A 143 -8.02 18.57 -8.65
C GLY A 143 -7.11 18.15 -7.48
N ASN A 144 -7.69 17.86 -6.31
CA ASN A 144 -7.01 17.48 -5.08
C ASN A 144 -6.61 16.01 -5.17
N THR A 145 -5.43 15.80 -5.71
CA THR A 145 -4.80 14.50 -5.67
C THR A 145 -4.00 14.39 -4.37
N PHE A 146 -4.57 13.68 -3.40
CA PHE A 146 -4.06 13.59 -2.03
C PHE A 146 -2.72 12.87 -1.98
N ALA A 147 -1.68 13.68 -1.86
CA ALA A 147 -0.33 13.27 -1.59
C ALA A 147 0.10 13.94 -0.28
N ILE A 148 0.46 13.14 0.72
CA ILE A 148 1.02 13.69 1.95
C ILE A 148 2.50 13.88 1.74
N VAL A 149 2.96 15.07 2.11
CA VAL A 149 4.35 15.46 2.00
C VAL A 149 4.95 15.51 3.40
N TYR A 150 5.76 14.51 3.74
CA TYR A 150 6.53 14.51 4.99
C TYR A 150 7.77 15.37 4.79
N THR A 151 7.92 16.40 5.63
CA THR A 151 9.12 17.22 5.66
C THR A 151 10.03 16.71 6.78
N ILE A 152 11.29 16.47 6.43
CA ILE A 152 12.33 16.04 7.36
C ILE A 152 12.90 17.30 8.02
N GLU A 153 13.02 17.29 9.35
CA GLU A 153 13.43 18.46 10.12
C GLU A 153 14.90 18.83 9.88
N GLU A 154 15.25 20.09 10.17
CA GLU A 154 16.58 20.65 9.96
C GLU A 154 17.63 19.92 10.82
N GLY A 155 18.78 19.58 10.21
CA GLY A 155 19.94 19.03 10.94
C GLY A 155 20.60 17.82 10.27
N GLU A 156 19.92 17.10 9.38
CA GLU A 156 20.52 15.99 8.62
C GLU A 156 20.62 16.31 7.12
N ASP A 157 21.86 16.33 6.59
CA ASP A 157 22.08 16.32 5.15
C ASP A 157 21.96 14.90 4.59
N ILE A 158 20.74 14.52 4.23
CA ILE A 158 20.42 13.22 3.63
C ILE A 158 21.30 12.91 2.42
N PHE A 159 21.57 13.90 1.57
CA PHE A 159 22.33 13.70 0.34
C PHE A 159 23.78 13.28 0.63
N SER A 160 24.37 13.78 1.72
CA SER A 160 25.74 13.44 2.12
C SER A 160 25.90 11.98 2.57
N VAL A 161 24.86 11.40 3.19
CA VAL A 161 24.87 10.04 3.74
C VAL A 161 24.64 8.99 2.65
N LEU A 162 23.84 9.33 1.64
CA LEU A 162 23.56 8.46 0.50
C LEU A 162 24.85 8.22 -0.30
N SER A 163 25.09 6.97 -0.69
CA SER A 163 26.29 6.58 -1.43
C SER A 163 25.95 6.11 -2.84
N ASP A 164 26.94 6.15 -3.71
CA ASP A 164 26.90 5.46 -5.00
C ASP A 164 27.22 3.95 -4.85
N LYS A 165 27.62 3.50 -3.66
CA LYS A 165 28.00 2.11 -3.35
C LYS A 165 26.87 1.34 -2.63
N LYS A 166 26.77 0.04 -2.92
CA LYS A 166 25.68 -0.88 -2.52
C LYS A 166 25.67 -1.30 -1.04
N ASP A 167 26.71 -0.99 -0.26
CA ASP A 167 26.89 -1.42 1.16
C ASP A 167 27.04 -0.21 2.12
N SER A 168 26.39 0.90 1.79
CA SER A 168 26.46 2.15 2.56
C SER A 168 25.28 2.32 3.51
N SER A 169 25.36 3.32 4.39
CA SER A 169 24.19 3.76 5.14
C SER A 169 23.08 4.18 4.17
N TYR A 170 21.84 3.89 4.51
CA TYR A 170 20.69 4.23 3.67
C TYR A 170 19.55 4.75 4.55
N TYR A 171 18.62 5.46 3.92
CA TYR A 171 17.42 5.91 4.58
C TYR A 171 16.25 4.99 4.25
N ARG A 172 15.32 4.85 5.18
CA ARG A 172 14.15 3.98 5.03
C ARG A 172 12.90 4.72 5.47
N LEU A 173 11.90 4.80 4.60
CA LEU A 173 10.55 5.21 4.98
C LEU A 173 9.69 3.97 5.18
N THR A 174 9.13 3.83 6.38
CA THR A 174 8.16 2.78 6.71
C THR A 174 6.81 3.42 6.99
N ILE A 175 5.80 3.03 6.22
CA ILE A 175 4.41 3.43 6.43
C ILE A 175 3.63 2.22 6.94
N SER A 176 2.91 2.39 8.04
CA SER A 176 1.92 1.42 8.51
C SER A 176 0.54 2.05 8.52
N CYS A 177 -0.47 1.28 8.14
CA CYS A 177 -1.86 1.76 8.08
C CYS A 177 -2.83 0.59 8.23
N LYS A 178 -4.12 0.91 8.45
CA LYS A 178 -5.20 -0.07 8.48
C LYS A 178 -6.37 0.33 7.59
N ASN A 179 -7.13 -0.65 7.11
CA ASN A 179 -8.44 -0.43 6.53
C ASN A 179 -9.44 -0.09 7.64
N GLY A 180 -10.25 0.95 7.45
CA GLY A 180 -11.19 1.42 8.48
C GLY A 180 -12.38 0.49 8.72
N PHE A 181 -12.76 -0.31 7.72
CA PHE A 181 -13.89 -1.24 7.80
C PHE A 181 -13.47 -2.60 8.35
N THR A 182 -12.38 -3.17 7.83
CA THR A 182 -11.95 -4.54 8.19
C THR A 182 -10.88 -4.60 9.28
N GLY A 183 -10.22 -3.47 9.59
CA GLY A 183 -9.05 -3.46 10.47
C GLY A 183 -7.79 -4.12 9.88
N LEU A 184 -7.84 -4.62 8.64
CA LEU A 184 -6.68 -5.22 7.96
C LEU A 184 -5.53 -4.22 7.88
N ARG A 185 -4.34 -4.65 8.28
CA ARG A 185 -3.15 -3.79 8.35
C ARG A 185 -2.21 -4.03 7.17
N LYS A 186 -1.52 -2.98 6.75
CA LYS A 186 -0.40 -3.08 5.82
C LYS A 186 0.77 -2.25 6.31
N ILE A 187 1.95 -2.84 6.21
CA ILE A 187 3.23 -2.14 6.32
C ILE A 187 3.86 -2.11 4.93
N LYS A 188 4.29 -0.93 4.51
CA LYS A 188 5.04 -0.70 3.27
C LYS A 188 6.33 0.01 3.64
N THR A 189 7.42 -0.43 3.04
CA THR A 189 8.74 0.14 3.26
C THR A 189 9.35 0.49 1.92
N GLU A 190 10.06 1.63 1.88
CA GLU A 190 10.88 2.07 0.76
C GLU A 190 12.28 2.43 1.28
N ASN A 191 13.31 1.91 0.62
CA ASN A 191 14.71 2.18 0.98
C ASN A 191 15.33 3.12 -0.05
N TYR A 192 15.97 4.18 0.43
CA TYR A 192 16.71 5.15 -0.35
C TYR A 192 18.21 4.96 -0.07
N THR A 193 18.89 4.26 -0.98
CA THR A 193 20.33 3.96 -0.84
C THR A 193 21.19 4.90 -1.66
N TYR A 194 20.71 5.29 -2.84
CA TYR A 194 21.53 5.99 -3.83
C TYR A 194 21.24 7.49 -3.84
N LYS A 195 22.26 8.30 -4.15
CA LYS A 195 22.10 9.75 -4.39
C LYS A 195 21.10 10.07 -5.50
N THR A 196 21.00 9.19 -6.49
CA THR A 196 19.98 9.29 -7.57
C THR A 196 18.55 9.22 -7.05
N SER A 197 18.33 8.80 -5.81
CA SER A 197 17.02 8.82 -5.15
C SER A 197 16.60 10.24 -4.76
N VAL A 198 17.54 11.19 -4.66
CA VAL A 198 17.24 12.59 -4.40
C VAL A 198 17.10 13.34 -5.72
N ILE A 199 16.05 14.16 -5.82
CA ILE A 199 15.77 15.00 -6.99
C ILE A 199 15.49 16.43 -6.53
N ASP A 200 15.79 17.41 -7.38
CA ASP A 200 15.50 18.80 -7.10
C ASP A 200 14.07 19.20 -7.53
N LYS A 201 13.55 20.28 -6.93
CA LYS A 201 12.17 20.80 -7.03
C LYS A 201 11.53 20.74 -8.44
N LYS A 202 12.31 21.00 -9.48
CA LYS A 202 11.82 21.11 -10.87
C LYS A 202 11.34 19.79 -11.47
N GLU A 203 11.64 18.65 -10.85
CA GLU A 203 11.27 17.33 -11.38
C GLU A 203 10.02 16.72 -10.73
N PHE A 204 9.33 17.42 -9.82
CA PHE A 204 8.30 16.81 -8.99
C PHE A 204 6.87 17.21 -9.38
N ALA A 205 6.11 16.28 -9.95
CA ALA A 205 4.70 16.54 -10.23
C ALA A 205 3.86 16.57 -8.94
N SER A 206 2.98 17.57 -8.86
CA SER A 206 1.90 17.60 -7.88
C SER A 206 0.94 16.42 -8.12
N GLY A 207 0.26 15.97 -7.06
CA GLY A 207 -0.84 15.03 -7.16
C GLY A 207 -0.52 13.55 -6.93
N ALA A 208 -1.32 12.59 -7.40
CA ALA A 208 -1.26 11.17 -7.01
C ALA A 208 -0.44 10.35 -8.01
N THR A 209 0.59 10.98 -8.59
CA THR A 209 1.52 10.34 -9.50
C THR A 209 2.95 10.67 -9.12
N PHE A 210 3.85 9.75 -9.42
CA PHE A 210 5.30 9.94 -9.30
C PHE A 210 5.94 10.31 -10.63
N LYS A 211 5.15 10.71 -11.65
CA LYS A 211 5.71 11.15 -12.92
C LYS A 211 6.46 12.46 -12.71
N ARG A 212 7.58 12.63 -13.42
CA ARG A 212 8.27 13.91 -13.48
C ARG A 212 7.49 14.87 -14.37
N ILE A 213 7.60 16.17 -14.08
CA ILE A 213 7.12 17.24 -14.96
C ILE A 213 7.99 17.26 -16.22
#